data_AF-A0A7V9VIP1-F1
#
_entry.id   AF-A0A7V9VIP1-F1
#
_cell.length_a   1.000
_cell.length_b   1.000
_cell.length_c   1.000
_cell.angle_alpha   90.00
_cell.angle_beta   90.00
_cell.angle_gamma   90.00
#
_symmetry.space_group_name_H-M   'P 1'
#
loop_
_entity.id
_entity.type
_entity.pdbx_description
1 polymer ?
#
loop_
_entity_poly.entity_id
_entity_poly.type
_entity_poly.pdbx_seq_one_letter_code
_entity_poly.pdbx_strand_id
1 'polypeptide(L)' 'MLEISRIVASLGAVTASSGVVIYGIAVSYLEPNDFQSDVGIWLMIVGTIATVAGLVLYRQHFAEED' A
#
# COMPACT_ATOMS: atom_id res chain seq x y z
N MET A 1 -12.01 8.89 14.83
CA MET A 1 -10.69 8.72 14.19
C MET A 1 -10.37 7.26 13.88
N LEU A 2 -10.75 6.31 14.74
CA LEU A 2 -10.48 4.87 14.59
C LEU A 2 -10.98 4.25 13.26
N GLU A 3 -12.15 4.66 12.74
CA GLU A 3 -12.64 4.22 11.42
C GLU A 3 -11.76 4.71 10.26
N ILE A 4 -11.30 5.96 10.31
CA ILE A 4 -10.45 6.54 9.27
C ILE A 4 -9.10 5.81 9.22
N SER A 5 -8.50 5.51 10.38
CA SER A 5 -7.24 4.77 10.46
C SER A 5 -7.35 3.37 9.86
N ARG A 6 -8.46 2.66 10.11
CA ARG A 6 -8.73 1.34 9.49
C ARG A 6 -8.92 1.43 7.98
N ILE A 7 -9.64 2.45 7.51
CA ILE A 7 -9.86 2.69 6.08
C ILE A 7 -8.53 2.99 5.37
N VAL A 8 -7.69 3.85 5.96
CA VAL A 8 -6.37 4.16 5.40
C VAL A 8 -5.48 2.91 5.37
N ALA A 9 -5.50 2.11 6.43
CA ALA A 9 -4.73 0.88 6.49
C ALA A 9 -5.14 -0.14 5.41
N SER A 10 -6.46 -0.34 5.23
CA SER A 10 -7.00 -1.27 4.24
C SER A 10 -6.80 -0.77 2.81
N LEU A 11 -6.99 0.52 2.55
CA LEU A 11 -6.72 1.12 1.24
C LEU A 11 -5.24 1.00 0.88
N GLY A 12 -4.33 1.30 1.82
CA GLY A 12 -2.89 1.11 1.61
C GLY A 12 -2.55 -0.33 1.22
N ALA A 13 -3.20 -1.32 1.86
CA ALA A 13 -2.91 -2.73 1.61
C ALA A 13 -3.41 -3.17 0.23
N VAL A 14 -4.58 -2.68 -0.18
CA VAL A 14 -5.14 -2.91 -1.51
C VAL A 14 -4.25 -2.26 -2.59
N THR A 15 -3.81 -1.02 -2.38
CA THR A 15 -2.90 -0.33 -3.29
C THR A 15 -1.57 -1.05 -3.42
N ALA A 16 -0.97 -1.50 -2.32
CA ALA A 16 0.27 -2.26 -2.34
C ALA A 16 0.12 -3.59 -3.10
N SER A 17 -0.96 -4.33 -2.83
CA SER A 17 -1.27 -5.59 -3.51
C SER A 17 -1.45 -5.39 -5.02
N SER A 18 -2.11 -4.30 -5.41
CA SER A 18 -2.29 -3.94 -6.82
C SER A 18 -0.95 -3.60 -7.49
N GLY A 19 -0.04 -2.92 -6.77
CA GLY A 19 1.32 -2.66 -7.22
C GLY A 19 2.13 -3.94 -7.50
N VAL A 20 2.01 -4.95 -6.62
CA VAL A 20 2.65 -6.27 -6.82
C VAL A 20 2.16 -6.92 -8.11
N VAL A 21 0.85 -6.90 -8.35
CA VAL A 21 0.25 -7.49 -9.56
C VAL A 21 0.74 -6.77 -10.82
N ILE A 22 0.71 -5.45 -10.83
CA ILE A 22 1.15 -4.64 -11.98
C ILE A 22 2.64 -4.86 -12.26
N TYR A 23 3.49 -4.85 -11.23
CA TYR A 23 4.91 -5.13 -11.35
C TYR A 23 5.16 -6.54 -11.89
N GLY A 24 4.47 -7.55 -11.35
CA GLY A 24 4.58 -8.94 -11.81
C GLY A 24 4.19 -9.09 -13.27
N ILE A 25 3.12 -8.42 -13.71
CA ILE A 25 2.71 -8.38 -15.12
C ILE A 25 3.80 -7.71 -15.96
N ALA A 26 4.29 -6.54 -15.56
CA ALA A 26 5.28 -5.77 -16.31
C ALA A 26 6.59 -6.55 -16.55
N VAL A 27 7.05 -7.31 -15.55
CA VAL A 27 8.28 -8.11 -15.63
C VAL A 27 8.08 -9.44 -16.37
N SER A 28 6.84 -9.92 -16.49
CA SER A 28 6.54 -11.19 -17.18
C SER A 28 6.58 -11.09 -18.71
N TYR A 29 6.64 -9.88 -19.28
CA TYR A 29 6.76 -9.69 -20.72
C TYR A 29 8.19 -9.91 -21.22
N LEU A 30 8.33 -10.40 -22.46
CA LEU A 30 9.62 -10.63 -23.14
C LEU A 30 10.43 -9.34 -23.30
N GLU A 31 9.75 -8.21 -23.51
CA GLU A 31 10.31 -6.86 -23.38
C GLU A 31 9.59 -6.19 -22.22
N PRO A 32 10.26 -6.05 -21.05
CA PRO A 32 9.67 -5.42 -19.88
C PRO A 32 9.25 -3.98 -20.21
N ASN A 33 8.03 -3.61 -19.79
CA ASN A 33 7.59 -2.23 -19.89
C ASN A 33 8.08 -1.47 -18.65
N ASP A 34 9.16 -0.72 -18.79
CA ASP A 34 9.79 0.05 -17.70
C ASP A 34 8.81 0.96 -16.96
N PHE A 35 7.89 1.60 -17.70
CA PHE A 35 6.88 2.46 -17.08
C PHE A 35 5.91 1.69 -16.18
N GLN A 36 5.43 0.52 -16.62
CA GLN A 36 4.54 -0.30 -15.79
C GLN A 36 5.26 -0.90 -14.58
N SER A 37 6.53 -1.26 -14.75
CA SER A 37 7.40 -1.73 -13.67
C SER A 37 7.56 -0.65 -12.59
N ASP A 38 7.93 0.57 -12.99
CA ASP A 38 8.11 1.71 -12.09
C ASP A 38 6.81 2.08 -11.37
N VAL A 39 5.68 2.12 -12.09
CA VAL A 39 4.37 2.38 -11.50
C VAL A 39 4.02 1.30 -10.47
N GLY A 40 4.26 0.03 -10.79
CA GLY A 40 4.05 -1.08 -9.86
C GLY A 40 4.87 -0.93 -8.58
N ILE A 41 6.15 -0.59 -8.71
CA ILE A 41 7.05 -0.32 -7.57
C ILE A 41 6.55 0.83 -6.72
N TRP A 42 6.18 1.96 -7.34
CA TRP A 42 5.67 3.11 -6.61
C TRP A 42 4.36 2.82 -5.87
N LEU A 43 3.46 2.06 -6.47
CA LEU A 43 2.22 1.62 -5.81
C LEU A 43 2.49 0.70 -4.62
N MET A 44 3.47 -0.20 -4.72
CA MET A 44 3.91 -1.05 -3.60
C MET A 44 4.45 -0.21 -2.44
N ILE A 45 5.33 0.75 -2.73
CA ILE A 45 5.96 1.61 -1.71
C ILE A 45 4.91 2.49 -1.02
N VAL A 46 4.14 3.25 -1.80
CA VAL A 46 3.14 4.19 -1.27
C VAL A 46 2.03 3.44 -0.53
N GLY A 47 1.55 2.33 -1.08
CA GLY A 47 0.54 1.49 -0.43
C GLY A 47 1.03 0.95 0.91
N THR A 48 2.26 0.45 0.97
CA THR A 48 2.85 -0.06 2.22
C THR A 48 2.99 1.04 3.27
N ILE A 49 3.46 2.23 2.88
CA ILE A 49 3.56 3.39 3.78
C ILE A 49 2.18 3.77 4.32
N ALA A 50 1.16 3.83 3.46
CA ALA A 50 -0.21 4.12 3.87
C ALA A 50 -0.77 3.06 4.83
N THR A 51 -0.48 1.77 4.60
CA THR A 51 -0.85 0.69 5.53
C THR A 51 -0.23 0.88 6.89
N VAL A 52 1.08 1.10 6.94
CA VAL A 52 1.81 1.29 8.20
C VAL A 52 1.33 2.54 8.92
N ALA A 53 1.14 3.66 8.22
CA ALA A 53 0.60 4.89 8.80
C ALA A 53 -0.79 4.67 9.40
N GLY A 54 -1.69 3.99 8.68
CA GLY A 54 -3.02 3.65 9.18
C GLY A 54 -2.98 2.77 10.43
N LEU A 55 -2.08 1.78 10.47
CA LEU A 55 -1.88 0.91 11.64
C LEU A 55 -1.29 1.66 12.84
N VAL A 56 -0.35 2.58 12.62
CA VAL A 56 0.23 3.42 13.67
C VAL A 56 -0.83 4.34 14.27
N LEU A 57 -1.61 5.02 13.43
CA LEU A 57 -2.71 5.87 13.88
C LEU A 57 -3.78 5.07 14.63
N TYR A 58 -4.04 3.84 14.19
CA TYR A 58 -4.94 2.93 14.90
C TYR A 58 -4.41 2.61 16.30
N ARG A 59 -3.12 2.23 16.42
CA ARG A 59 -2.44 1.92 17.69
C ARG A 59 -2.41 3.11 18.65
N GLN A 60 -2.13 4.32 18.15
CA GLN A 60 -2.08 5.53 18.98
C GLN A 60 -3.43 5.85 19.62
N HIS A 61 -4.53 5.64 18.89
CA HIS A 61 -5.87 5.90 19.44
C HIS A 61 -6.21 4.97 20.61
N PHE A 62 -5.83 3.69 20.53
CA PHE A 62 -6.01 2.76 21.65
C PHE A 62 -5.16 3.13 22.88
N ALA A 63 -3.97 3.70 22.67
CA ALA A 63 -3.09 4.10 23.76
C ALA A 63 -3.52 5.41 24.45
N GLU A 64 -4.42 6.20 23.85
CA GLU A 64 -5.00 7.40 24.46
C GLU A 64 -6.29 7.09 25.25
N GLU A 65 -6.87 5.89 25.09
CA GLU A 65 -8.10 5.47 25.78
C GLU A 65 -7.84 4.67 27.09
N ASP A 66 -6.58 4.31 27.38
CA ASP A 66 -6.10 3.65 28.62
C ASP A 66 -5.45 4.66 29.60
#